data_AF-A0A965J2Q7-F1
#
_entry.id   AF-A0A965J2Q7-F1
#
_cell.length_a   1.000
_cell.length_b   1.000
_cell.length_c   1.000
_cell.angle_alpha   90.00
_cell.angle_beta   90.00
_cell.angle_gamma   90.00
#
_symmetry.space_group_name_H-M   'P 1'
#
loop_
_entity.id
_entity.type
_entity.pdbx_description
1 polymer ?
#
loop_
_entity_poly.entity_id
_entity_poly.type
_entity_poly.pdbx_seq_one_letter_code
_entity_poly.pdbx_strand_id
1 'polypeptide(L)' 'TFTILQEQLMQVLGGLTNREADVIKARYGLTDGQPKTLDEIGKVHGVTRERIRQIESKTMSKLRHPSRSQSLRDYLD' A
#
# COMPACT_ATOMS: atom_id res chain seq x y z
N THR A 1 -6.07 16.30 6.10
CA THR A 1 -6.83 15.21 5.45
C THR A 1 -6.04 13.92 5.23
N PHE A 2 -4.73 13.84 5.54
CA PHE A 2 -3.91 12.62 5.38
C PHE A 2 -4.18 11.51 6.42
N THR A 3 -4.80 11.85 7.55
CA THR A 3 -4.99 10.96 8.71
C THR A 3 -6.01 9.85 8.48
N ILE A 4 -7.09 10.12 7.74
CA ILE A 4 -8.16 9.14 7.47
C ILE A 4 -7.66 8.03 6.52
N LEU A 5 -6.89 8.42 5.50
CA LEU A 5 -6.29 7.48 4.55
C LEU A 5 -5.31 6.52 5.26
N GLN A 6 -4.59 7.04 6.26
CA GLN A 6 -3.61 6.28 7.03
C GLN A 6 -4.26 5.21 7.93
N GLU A 7 -5.37 5.51 8.61
CA GLU A 7 -6.10 4.53 9.44
C GLU A 7 -6.72 3.41 8.60
N GLN A 8 -7.33 3.76 7.47
CA GLN A 8 -7.92 2.77 6.55
C GLN A 8 -6.84 1.92 5.87
N LEU A 9 -5.71 2.52 5.49
CA LEU A 9 -4.54 1.76 5.03
C LEU A 9 -4.09 0.79 6.12
N MET A 10 -3.97 1.21 7.38
CA MET A 10 -3.59 0.32 8.49
C MET A 10 -4.56 -0.87 8.68
N GLN A 11 -5.87 -0.64 8.59
CA GLN A 11 -6.85 -1.75 8.65
C GLN A 11 -6.65 -2.76 7.51
N VAL A 12 -6.39 -2.29 6.29
CA VAL A 12 -6.22 -3.18 5.15
C VAL A 12 -4.85 -3.87 5.16
N LEU A 13 -3.82 -3.18 5.66
CA LEU A 13 -2.49 -3.74 5.92
C LEU A 13 -2.55 -4.91 6.92
N GLY A 14 -3.50 -4.90 7.86
CA GLY A 14 -3.75 -6.04 8.76
C GLY A 14 -4.18 -7.33 8.05
N GLY A 15 -4.71 -7.23 6.83
CA GLY A 15 -5.12 -8.37 6.01
C GLY A 15 -4.13 -8.74 4.90
N LEU A 16 -2.92 -8.17 4.92
CA LEU A 16 -1.86 -8.41 3.95
C LEU A 16 -0.68 -9.13 4.60
N THR A 17 0.18 -9.73 3.79
CA THR A 17 1.46 -10.26 4.30
C THR A 17 2.38 -9.12 4.72
N ASN A 18 3.24 -9.34 5.72
CA ASN A 18 4.20 -8.33 6.21
C ASN A 18 4.97 -7.65 5.06
N ARG A 19 5.35 -8.41 4.04
CA ARG A 19 6.07 -7.89 2.86
C ARG A 19 5.21 -7.02 1.95
N GLU A 20 3.95 -7.38 1.72
CA GLU A 20 3.00 -6.52 0.98
C GLU A 20 2.74 -5.23 1.76
N ALA A 21 2.63 -5.32 3.08
CA ALA A 21 2.39 -4.19 3.94
C ALA A 21 3.57 -3.21 3.98
N ASP A 22 4.79 -3.71 4.12
CA ASP A 22 6.01 -2.88 4.10
C ASP A 22 6.19 -2.13 2.78
N VAL A 23 5.91 -2.79 1.65
CA VAL A 23 5.98 -2.16 0.33
C VAL A 23 5.02 -0.96 0.25
N ILE A 24 3.78 -1.11 0.71
CA ILE A 24 2.78 -0.03 0.69
C ILE A 24 3.15 1.05 1.71
N LYS A 25 3.59 0.70 2.91
CA LYS A 25 4.04 1.69 3.91
C LYS A 25 5.21 2.52 3.38
N ALA A 26 6.19 1.88 2.75
CA ALA A 26 7.31 2.57 2.13
C ALA A 26 6.88 3.45 0.94
N ARG A 27 5.94 2.97 0.12
CA ARG A 27 5.38 3.70 -1.04
C ARG A 27 4.70 5.00 -0.64
N TYR A 28 3.90 4.95 0.43
CA TYR A 28 3.11 6.09 0.90
C TYR A 28 3.80 6.86 2.03
N GLY A 29 5.03 6.52 2.38
CA GLY A 29 5.76 7.17 3.48
C GLY A 29 5.09 7.01 4.83
N LEU A 30 4.32 5.94 5.06
CA LEU A 30 3.60 5.71 6.32
C LEU A 30 4.53 5.41 7.50
N THR A 31 5.77 4.97 7.22
CA THR A 31 6.78 4.69 8.24
C THR A 31 7.66 5.90 8.52
N ASP A 32 8.20 6.52 7.47
CA ASP A 32 9.27 7.52 7.57
C ASP A 32 8.81 8.95 7.18
N GLY A 33 7.52 9.13 6.84
CA GLY A 33 6.96 10.37 6.29
C GLY A 33 7.37 10.68 4.85
N GLN A 34 8.29 9.88 4.28
CA GLN A 34 8.86 10.08 2.95
C GLN A 34 8.41 8.96 2.00
N PRO A 35 7.64 9.27 0.94
CA PRO A 35 7.23 8.28 -0.05
C PRO A 35 8.44 7.82 -0.87
N LYS A 36 8.65 6.50 -0.94
CA LYS A 36 9.73 5.87 -1.73
C LYS A 36 9.23 5.44 -3.10
N THR A 37 10.13 5.50 -4.08
CA THR A 37 9.86 5.03 -5.44
C THR A 37 9.84 3.50 -5.52
N LEU A 38 9.20 2.94 -6.54
CA LEU A 38 9.18 1.49 -6.77
C LEU A 38 10.60 0.89 -6.89
N ASP A 39 11.54 1.67 -7.42
CA ASP A 39 12.94 1.25 -7.60
C ASP A 39 13.68 1.20 -6.26
N GLU A 40 13.53 2.23 -5.42
CA GLU A 40 14.12 2.26 -4.08
C GLU A 40 13.56 1.15 -3.19
N ILE A 41 12.24 0.94 -3.23
CA ILE A 41 11.60 -0.15 -2.49
C ILE A 41 12.09 -1.51 -3.02
N GLY A 42 12.26 -1.64 -4.34
CA GLY A 42 12.82 -2.84 -4.97
C GLY A 42 14.23 -3.15 -4.47
N LYS A 43 15.10 -2.13 -4.41
CA LYS A 43 16.46 -2.25 -3.88
C LYS A 43 16.49 -2.70 -2.42
N VAL A 44 15.63 -2.13 -1.57
CA VAL A 44 15.53 -2.52 -0.15
C VAL A 44 15.06 -3.96 0.03
N HIS A 45 14.13 -4.43 -0.80
CA HIS A 45 13.58 -5.79 -0.72
C HIS A 45 14.32 -6.83 -1.57
N GLY A 46 15.40 -6.44 -2.26
CA GLY A 46 16.16 -7.31 -3.16
C GLY A 46 15.35 -7.84 -4.34
N VAL A 47 14.39 -7.06 -4.85
CA VAL A 47 13.51 -7.45 -5.95
C VAL A 47 13.48 -6.39 -7.04
N THR A 48 13.09 -6.79 -8.25
CA THR A 48 12.97 -5.86 -9.37
C THR A 48 11.84 -4.86 -9.14
N ARG A 49 11.98 -3.66 -9.74
CA ARG A 49 10.93 -2.65 -9.79
C ARG A 49 9.58 -3.21 -10.23
N GLU A 50 9.58 -4.09 -11.22
CA GLU A 50 8.36 -4.72 -11.74
C GLU A 50 7.70 -5.63 -10.69
N ARG A 51 8.48 -6.31 -9.85
CA ARG A 51 7.94 -7.10 -8.75
C ARG A 51 7.22 -6.24 -7.73
N ILE A 52 7.75 -5.05 -7.40
CA ILE A 52 7.07 -4.09 -6.52
C ILE A 52 5.79 -3.58 -7.17
N ARG A 53 5.80 -3.27 -8.47
CA ARG A 53 4.60 -2.85 -9.22
C ARG A 53 3.49 -3.92 -9.20
N GLN A 54 3.85 -5.19 -9.33
CA GLN A 54 2.92 -6.32 -9.21
C GLN A 54 2.31 -6.41 -7.81
N ILE A 55 3.13 -6.26 -6.77
CA ILE A 55 2.68 -6.26 -5.37
C ILE A 55 1.71 -5.11 -5.13
N GLU A 56 2.06 -3.90 -5.58
CA GLU A 56 1.19 -2.72 -5.49
C GLU A 56 -0.15 -2.96 -6.18
N SER A 57 -0.14 -3.43 -7.43
CA SER A 57 -1.36 -3.71 -8.20
C SER A 57 -2.24 -4.77 -7.52
N LYS A 58 -1.62 -5.84 -7.00
CA LYS A 58 -2.33 -6.91 -6.29
C LYS A 58 -2.97 -6.40 -5.01
N THR A 59 -2.23 -5.62 -4.23
CA THR A 59 -2.73 -5.00 -3.00
C THR A 59 -3.83 -3.99 -3.30
N MET A 60 -3.69 -3.17 -4.34
CA MET A 60 -4.73 -2.24 -4.80
C MET A 60 -6.00 -2.95 -5.29
N SER A 61 -5.85 -4.12 -5.90
CA SER A 61 -6.99 -4.96 -6.28
C SER A 61 -7.70 -5.51 -5.03
N LYS A 62 -6.96 -5.97 -4.02
CA LYS A 62 -7.51 -6.38 -2.72
C LYS A 62 -8.20 -5.22 -1.97
N LEU A 63 -7.65 -4.01 -2.09
CA LEU A 63 -8.21 -2.76 -1.53
C LEU A 63 -9.53 -2.37 -2.20
N ARG A 64 -9.65 -2.55 -3.51
CA ARG A 64 -10.86 -2.22 -4.29
C ARG A 64 -11.98 -3.26 -4.19
N HIS A 65 -11.73 -4.42 -3.60
CA HIS A 65 -12.73 -5.47 -3.45
C HIS A 65 -13.91 -4.99 -2.59
N PRO A 66 -15.17 -5.08 -3.04
CA PRO A 66 -16.35 -4.51 -2.37
C PRO A 66 -16.52 -4.93 -0.90
N SER A 67 -16.09 -6.14 -0.52
CA SER A 67 -16.13 -6.56 0.88
C SER A 67 -15.16 -5.81 1.82
N ARG A 68 -14.19 -5.08 1.27
CA ARG A 68 -13.24 -4.21 2.01
C ARG A 68 -13.30 -2.74 1.55
N SER A 69 -13.85 -2.48 0.36
CA SER A 69 -13.89 -1.16 -0.28
C SER A 69 -15.16 -0.36 -0.04
N GLN A 70 -16.17 -0.91 0.65
CA GLN A 70 -17.34 -0.14 1.08
C GLN A 70 -16.91 1.11 1.89
N SER A 71 -15.81 1.03 2.64
CA SER A 71 -15.24 2.16 3.39
C SER A 71 -14.32 3.08 2.56
N LEU A 72 -13.87 2.65 1.38
CA LEU A 72 -12.86 3.35 0.56
C LEU A 72 -13.44 4.06 -0.67
N ARG A 73 -14.61 3.62 -1.17
CA ARG A 73 -15.25 4.23 -2.35
C ARG A 73 -15.63 5.70 -2.15
N ASP A 74 -15.97 6.08 -0.93
CA ASP A 74 -16.43 7.46 -0.63
C ASP A 74 -15.28 8.48 -0.52
N TYR A 75 -14.01 8.06 -0.66
CA TYR A 75 -12.83 8.89 -0.40
C TYR A 75 -11.89 9.07 -1.61
N LEU A 76 -12.22 8.51 -2.77
CA LEU A 76 -11.45 8.61 -4.02
C LEU A 76 -12.11 9.47 -5.11
N ASP A 77 -13.18 10.19 -4.79
CA ASP A 77 -13.67 11.34 -5.59
C ASP A 77 -12.96 12.64 -5.19
#